data_AF-A0A5S4YBD5-F1
#
_entry.id   AF-A0A5S4YBD5-F1
#
_cell.length_a   1.000
_cell.length_b   1.000
_cell.length_c   1.000
_cell.angle_alpha   90.00
_cell.angle_beta   90.00
_cell.angle_gamma   90.00
#
_symmetry.space_group_name_H-M   'P 1'
#
loop_
_entity.id
_entity.type
_entity.pdbx_description
1 polymer ?
#
loop_
_entity_poly.entity_id
_entity_poly.type
_entity_poly.pdbx_seq_one_letter_code
_entity_poly.pdbx_strand_id
1 'polypeptide(L)' 'MAKQAKAVLKTETLEAVADRGYFSSLEILACHEAGITVTLPKPQTSGAKSDGRFGKQDFVCGAAIR' A
#
# COMPACT_ATOMS: atom_id res chain seq x y z
N MET A 1 -2.15 -1.15 -13.37
CA MET A 1 -1.24 -2.27 -13.06
C MET A 1 -2.00 -3.58 -12.77
N ALA A 2 -2.65 -3.76 -11.61
CA ALA A 2 -3.20 -5.07 -11.20
C ALA A 2 -4.24 -5.67 -12.18
N LYS A 3 -5.14 -4.84 -12.74
CA LYS A 3 -6.11 -5.30 -13.77
C LYS A 3 -5.44 -5.87 -15.02
N GLN A 4 -4.37 -5.23 -15.48
CA GLN A 4 -3.61 -5.68 -16.65
C GLN A 4 -2.92 -7.02 -16.35
N ALA A 5 -2.34 -7.16 -15.16
CA ALA A 5 -1.74 -8.42 -14.71
C ALA A 5 -2.79 -9.54 -14.67
N LYS A 6 -3.97 -9.32 -14.10
CA LYS A 6 -5.06 -10.31 -14.07
C LYS A 6 -5.47 -10.76 -15.47
N ALA A 7 -5.58 -9.83 -16.42
CA ALA A 7 -5.94 -10.13 -17.81
C ALA A 7 -4.88 -11.01 -18.52
N VAL A 8 -3.60 -10.76 -18.28
CA VAL A 8 -2.50 -11.55 -18.85
C VAL A 8 -2.39 -12.93 -18.19
N LEU A 9 -2.50 -12.99 -16.86
CA LEU A 9 -2.39 -14.21 -16.08
C LEU A 9 -3.62 -15.13 -16.23
N LYS A 10 -4.76 -14.59 -16.70
CA LYS A 10 -6.02 -15.33 -16.90
C LYS A 10 -6.45 -16.11 -15.66
N THR A 11 -6.28 -15.49 -14.49
CA THR A 11 -6.65 -16.07 -13.20
C THR A 11 -7.97 -15.48 -12.71
N GLU A 12 -8.77 -16.31 -12.05
CA GLU A 12 -10.01 -15.89 -11.40
C GLU A 12 -9.71 -15.02 -10.17
N THR A 13 -8.68 -15.37 -9.41
CA THR A 13 -8.25 -14.69 -8.18
C THR A 13 -6.87 -14.07 -8.34
N LEU A 14 -6.72 -12.84 -7.85
CA LEU A 14 -5.45 -12.14 -7.80
C LEU A 14 -5.41 -11.27 -6.55
N GLU A 15 -4.31 -11.38 -5.80
CA GLU A 15 -4.00 -10.48 -4.69
C GLU A 15 -2.86 -9.56 -5.10
N ALA A 16 -3.00 -8.27 -4.79
CA ALA A 16 -2.00 -7.26 -5.09
C ALA A 16 -1.53 -6.60 -3.79
N VAL A 17 -0.22 -6.44 -3.65
CA VAL A 17 0.37 -5.64 -2.56
C VAL A 17 0.71 -4.27 -3.12
N ALA A 18 0.19 -3.22 -2.51
CA ALA A 18 0.56 -1.86 -2.87
C ALA A 18 1.92 -1.48 -2.27
N ASP A 19 2.70 -0.71 -3.02
CA ASP A 19 3.97 -0.21 -2.52
C ASP A 19 3.78 0.67 -1.27
N ARG A 20 4.78 0.65 -0.40
CA ARG A 20 4.79 1.51 0.78
C ARG A 20 4.87 2.97 0.37
N GLY A 21 3.84 3.75 0.70
CA GLY A 21 3.73 5.16 0.32
C GLY A 21 2.81 5.39 -0.89
N TYR A 22 2.36 4.32 -1.55
CA TYR A 22 1.34 4.40 -2.59
C TYR A 22 -0.06 4.32 -1.98
N PHE A 23 -0.89 5.33 -2.23
CA PHE A 23 -2.30 5.32 -1.84
C PHE A 23 -3.15 6.10 -2.86
N SER A 24 -4.07 5.39 -3.53
CA SER A 24 -5.08 5.97 -4.41
C SER A 24 -6.40 5.24 -4.20
N SER A 25 -7.37 5.91 -3.59
CA SER A 25 -8.68 5.31 -3.28
C SER A 25 -9.42 4.86 -4.54
N LEU A 26 -9.32 5.63 -5.62
CA LEU A 26 -9.97 5.31 -6.90
C LEU A 26 -9.39 4.04 -7.53
N GLU A 27 -8.07 3.87 -7.49
CA GLU A 27 -7.45 2.66 -8.02
C GLU A 27 -7.73 1.43 -7.17
N ILE A 28 -7.77 1.60 -5.83
CA ILE A 28 -8.11 0.53 -4.90
C ILE A 28 -9.55 0.08 -5.15
N LEU A 29 -10.50 1.01 -5.30
CA LEU A 29 -11.88 0.71 -5.64
C LEU A 29 -11.98 -0.04 -6.98
N ALA A 30 -11.26 0.45 -7.99
CA ALA A 30 -11.23 -0.19 -9.29
C ALA A 30 -10.70 -1.64 -9.21
N CYS A 31 -9.70 -1.92 -8.37
CA CYS A 31 -9.20 -3.27 -8.12
C CYS A 31 -10.25 -4.14 -7.43
N HIS A 32 -10.92 -3.62 -6.40
CA HIS A 32 -12.00 -4.33 -5.71
C HIS A 32 -13.14 -4.72 -6.67
N GLU A 33 -13.59 -3.80 -7.52
CA GLU A 33 -14.62 -4.07 -8.54
C GLU A 33 -14.18 -5.11 -9.58
N ALA A 34 -12.88 -5.25 -9.82
CA ALA A 34 -12.32 -6.29 -10.70
C ALA A 34 -12.07 -7.63 -9.98
N GLY A 35 -12.52 -7.78 -8.73
CA GLY A 35 -12.29 -8.97 -7.90
C GLY A 35 -10.80 -9.20 -7.62
N ILE A 36 -10.07 -8.11 -7.33
CA ILE A 36 -8.67 -8.14 -6.92
C ILE A 36 -8.60 -7.63 -5.49
N THR A 37 -8.10 -8.46 -4.58
CA THR A 37 -7.86 -8.07 -3.19
C THR A 37 -6.56 -7.27 -3.11
N VAL A 38 -6.61 -6.07 -2.52
CA VAL A 38 -5.41 -5.22 -2.36
C VAL A 38 -5.00 -5.18 -0.90
N THR A 39 -3.78 -5.58 -0.60
CA THR A 39 -3.14 -5.39 0.70
C THR A 39 -2.35 -4.09 0.69
N LEU A 40 -2.67 -3.21 1.65
CA LEU A 40 -2.05 -1.90 1.77
C LEU A 40 -1.17 -1.87 3.03
N PRO A 41 0.13 -1.53 2.92
CA PRO A 41 0.89 -1.12 4.08
C PRO A 41 0.29 0.18 4.64
N LYS A 42 0.42 0.40 5.96
CA LYS A 42 -0.10 1.61 6.62
C LYS A 42 0.28 2.87 5.82
N PRO A 43 -0.70 3.65 5.33
CA PRO A 43 -0.42 4.83 4.53
C PRO A 43 0.44 5.82 5.32
N GLN A 44 1.49 6.33 4.67
CA GLN A 44 2.28 7.43 5.21
C GLN A 44 1.63 8.72 4.72
N THR A 45 0.86 9.37 5.58
CA THR A 45 0.06 10.55 5.23
C THR A 45 0.80 11.87 5.43
N SER A 46 2.00 11.86 6.03
CA SER A 46 2.81 13.06 6.16
C SER A 46 3.75 13.20 4.96
N GLY A 47 3.78 14.41 4.36
CA GLY A 47 4.71 14.75 3.28
C GLY A 47 6.19 14.72 3.69
N ALA A 48 6.49 14.55 4.99
CA ALA A 48 7.86 14.52 5.51
C ALA A 48 8.74 13.49 4.79
N LYS A 49 8.25 12.26 4.59
CA LYS A 49 9.00 11.20 3.90
C LYS A 49 9.23 11.52 2.42
N SER A 50 8.24 12.12 1.76
CA SER A 50 8.36 12.61 0.37
C SER A 50 9.44 13.68 0.25
N ASP A 51 9.55 14.55 1.25
CA ASP A 51 10.57 15.62 1.31
C ASP A 51 11.93 15.14 1.83
N GLY A 52 12.16 13.83 1.94
CA GLY A 52 13.41 13.24 2.44
C GLY A 52 13.64 13.38 3.95
N ARG A 53 12.63 13.81 4.71
CA ARG A 53 12.68 13.96 6.18
C ARG A 53 12.29 12.65 6.87
N PHE A 54 12.75 12.48 8.11
CA PHE A 54 12.39 11.32 8.93
C PHE A 54 10.88 11.27 9.22
N GLY A 55 10.28 10.10 9.04
CA GLY A 55 8.91 9.77 9.41
C GLY A 55 8.86 9.02 10.75
N LYS A 56 7.64 8.81 11.27
CA LYS A 56 7.42 8.19 12.59
C LYS A 56 8.16 6.86 12.79
N GLN A 57 8.28 6.04 11.73
CA GLN A 57 8.98 4.75 11.78
C GLN A 57 10.50 4.85 11.98
N ASP A 58 11.10 6.02 11.74
CA ASP A 58 12.54 6.24 11.89
C ASP A 58 12.90 6.61 13.34
N PHE A 59 11.89 6.88 14.18
CA PHE A 59 12.06 7.16 15.60
C PHE A 59 11.72 5.92 16.42
N VAL A 60 12.71 5.34 17.10
CA VAL A 60 12.49 4.31 18.12
C VAL A 60 12.32 5.01 19.47
N CYS A 61 11.09 5.09 19.98
CA CYS A 61 10.86 5.53 21.35
C CYS A 61 11.04 4.33 22.29
N GLY A 62 12.21 4.23 22.93
CA GLY A 62 12.46 3.23 23.95
C GLY A 62 11.65 3.53 25.21
N ALA A 63 10.50 2.87 25.37
CA ALA A 63 9.78 2.83 26.63
C ALA A 63 9.29 1.40 26.91
N ALA A 64 10.19 0.61 27.50
CA ALA A 64 9.84 -0.52 28.35
C ALA A 64 10.92 -0.59 29.44
N ILE A 65 10.81 0.28 30.44
CA ILE A 65 11.38 -0.05 31.75
C ILE A 65 10.49 -1.20 32.25
N ARG A 66 11.12 -2.36 32.48
CA ARG A 66 10.46 -3.56 32.99
C ARG A 66 9.73 -3.30 34.30
#